data_AF-A0A8J5TNM2-F1
#
_entry.id   AF-A0A8J5TNM2-F1
#
_cell.length_a   1.000
_cell.length_b   1.000
_cell.length_c   1.000
_cell.angle_alpha   90.00
_cell.angle_beta   90.00
_cell.angle_gamma   90.00
#
_symmetry.space_group_name_H-M   'P 1'
#
loop_
_entity.id
_entity.type
_entity.pdbx_description
1 polymer ?
#
loop_
_entity_poly.entity_id
_entity_poly.type
_entity_poly.pdbx_seq_one_letter_code
_entity_poly.pdbx_strand_id
1 'polypeptide(L)'
;MVSGRQDNRRAMTQSRLGDITTFMTNDTLVPSKKRKATAEGDVLDQATLRELYCRYTVACSLPFAHVEQPAFRDFIRYLRPAADDLLPMSANTVKADLQWGYDNKKEFVKRALQNALSSVHIVPDNWTSPNCLGVIGFTVQFVTEDHGLQSLVVRIKELEGQHSGENMAEAIMEFIREYGIASKVG
;
A
#
# COMPACT_ATOMS: atom_id res chain seq x y z
N MET A 1 39.91 -30.76 51.96
CA MET A 1 38.71 -29.95 52.23
C MET A 1 38.93 -28.54 51.71
N VAL A 2 38.49 -28.21 50.49
CA VAL A 2 37.97 -26.89 50.06
C VAL A 2 37.20 -27.15 48.77
N SER A 3 36.00 -27.70 48.92
CA SER A 3 34.95 -27.67 47.88
C SER A 3 34.15 -26.39 48.12
N GLY A 4 33.83 -25.63 47.07
CA GLY A 4 32.86 -24.52 47.19
C GLY A 4 33.26 -23.15 46.65
N ARG A 5 34.04 -23.05 45.56
CA ARG A 5 34.30 -21.75 44.90
C ARG A 5 34.14 -21.73 43.37
N GLN A 6 33.40 -22.68 42.78
CA GLN A 6 33.14 -22.68 41.33
C GLN A 6 31.66 -22.64 40.91
N ASP A 7 30.71 -22.62 41.86
CA ASP A 7 29.27 -22.57 41.55
C ASP A 7 28.63 -21.19 41.59
N ASN A 8 29.37 -20.14 41.97
CA ASN A 8 28.79 -18.81 42.23
C ASN A 8 28.86 -17.82 41.03
N ARG A 9 29.14 -18.30 39.81
CA ARG A 9 29.11 -17.48 38.58
C ARG A 9 28.03 -17.90 37.57
N ARG A 10 27.24 -18.94 37.86
CA ARG A 10 26.10 -19.37 37.02
C ARG A 10 24.73 -18.99 37.56
N ALA A 11 24.64 -18.44 38.78
CA ALA A 11 23.37 -18.04 39.40
C ALA A 11 22.95 -16.57 39.16
N MET A 12 23.77 -15.75 38.49
CA MET A 12 23.51 -14.31 38.33
C MET A 12 23.10 -13.88 36.91
N THR A 13 22.91 -14.84 36.00
CA THR A 13 22.55 -14.55 34.59
C THR A 13 21.29 -15.29 34.12
N GLN A 14 20.40 -15.62 35.06
CA GLN A 14 19.05 -16.15 34.79
C GLN A 14 17.93 -15.23 35.30
N SER A 15 18.21 -13.95 35.55
CA SER A 15 17.24 -12.98 36.08
C SER A 15 16.91 -11.81 35.15
N ARG A 16 17.13 -11.94 33.83
CA ARG A 16 16.89 -10.84 32.87
C ARG A 16 15.94 -11.14 31.70
N LEU A 17 15.23 -12.26 31.76
CA LEU A 17 14.06 -12.49 30.91
C LEU A 17 12.91 -12.79 31.86
N GLY A 18 12.21 -11.73 32.26
CA GLY A 18 10.95 -11.85 33.01
C GLY A 18 9.97 -12.70 32.20
N ASP A 19 9.20 -13.50 32.91
CA ASP A 19 8.17 -14.37 32.35
C ASP A 19 7.11 -13.50 31.65
N ILE A 20 6.95 -13.66 30.33
CA ILE A 20 6.02 -12.87 29.49
C ILE A 20 4.58 -12.98 30.03
N THR A 21 4.26 -14.04 30.76
CA THR A 21 2.96 -14.24 31.39
C THR A 21 2.63 -13.19 32.47
N THR A 22 3.64 -12.58 33.09
CA THR A 22 3.44 -11.55 34.14
C THR A 22 3.13 -10.16 33.57
N PHE A 23 3.47 -9.90 32.30
CA PHE A 23 3.10 -8.64 31.63
C PHE A 23 1.62 -8.60 31.22
N MET A 24 0.97 -9.76 31.10
CA MET A 24 -0.42 -9.86 30.63
C MET A 24 -1.47 -9.82 31.75
N THR A 25 -1.07 -9.78 33.02
CA THR A 25 -1.98 -9.98 34.17
C THR A 25 -2.30 -8.73 35.00
N ASN A 26 -1.98 -7.52 34.51
CA ASN A 26 -2.46 -6.30 35.18
C ASN A 26 -3.84 -5.90 34.65
N ASP A 27 -4.86 -6.58 35.18
CA ASP A 27 -6.28 -6.28 34.99
C ASP A 27 -6.61 -4.86 35.49
N THR A 28 -6.81 -3.95 34.54
CA THR A 28 -7.74 -2.83 34.74
C THR A 28 -8.87 -3.02 33.74
N LEU A 29 -9.97 -3.62 34.22
CA LEU A 29 -11.20 -3.84 33.49
C LEU A 29 -11.84 -2.49 33.12
N VAL A 30 -11.48 -1.97 31.95
CA VAL A 30 -12.29 -0.97 31.24
C VAL A 30 -13.49 -1.72 30.65
N PRO A 31 -14.74 -1.26 30.79
CA PRO A 31 -15.89 -1.98 30.27
C PRO A 31 -15.82 -2.01 28.74
N SER A 32 -15.35 -3.12 28.17
CA SER A 32 -15.33 -3.31 26.73
C SER A 32 -16.76 -3.57 26.27
N LYS A 33 -17.28 -2.69 25.41
CA LYS A 33 -18.51 -2.97 24.66
C LYS A 33 -18.26 -4.23 23.83
N LYS A 34 -18.78 -5.37 24.28
CA LYS A 34 -18.80 -6.62 23.48
C LYS A 34 -19.54 -6.32 22.18
N ARG A 35 -18.80 -6.17 21.08
CA ARG A 35 -19.40 -6.08 19.75
C ARG A 35 -20.12 -7.40 19.50
N LYS A 36 -21.43 -7.36 19.24
CA LYS A 36 -22.17 -8.51 18.73
C LYS A 36 -21.49 -8.93 17.43
N ALA A 37 -21.08 -10.20 17.34
CA ALA A 37 -20.60 -10.76 16.09
C ALA A 37 -21.77 -10.72 15.09
N THR A 38 -21.58 -10.01 13.98
CA THR A 38 -22.52 -9.99 12.87
C THR A 38 -22.49 -11.38 12.24
N ALA A 39 -23.61 -12.10 12.32
CA ALA A 39 -23.77 -13.35 11.58
C ALA A 39 -24.01 -13.01 10.11
N GLU A 40 -22.99 -13.15 9.27
CA GLU A 40 -23.11 -12.97 7.81
C GLU A 40 -22.60 -14.19 7.05
N GLY A 41 -23.17 -14.34 5.85
CA GLY A 41 -23.27 -15.57 5.08
C GLY A 41 -21.95 -16.25 4.69
N ASP A 42 -22.07 -17.57 4.51
CA ASP A 42 -20.98 -18.54 4.48
C ASP A 42 -20.13 -18.55 3.18
N VAL A 43 -20.30 -17.59 2.27
CA VAL A 43 -19.58 -17.60 0.97
C VAL A 43 -18.59 -16.45 0.89
N LEU A 44 -17.31 -16.78 0.76
CA LEU A 44 -16.24 -15.82 0.53
C LEU A 44 -16.08 -15.59 -0.97
N ASP A 45 -16.36 -14.38 -1.45
CA ASP A 45 -16.12 -14.01 -2.84
C ASP A 45 -14.64 -13.74 -3.09
N GLN A 46 -14.06 -14.45 -4.06
CA GLN A 46 -12.63 -14.34 -4.38
C GLN A 46 -12.28 -12.95 -4.93
N ALA A 47 -13.13 -12.38 -5.78
CA ALA A 47 -12.84 -11.09 -6.41
C ALA A 47 -12.77 -10.00 -5.35
N THR A 48 -13.77 -9.95 -4.46
CA THR A 48 -13.81 -9.02 -3.32
C THR A 48 -12.61 -9.22 -2.39
N LEU A 49 -12.26 -10.46 -2.05
CA LEU A 49 -11.10 -10.74 -1.19
C LEU A 49 -9.79 -10.21 -1.80
N ARG A 50 -9.57 -10.46 -3.11
CA ARG A 50 -8.36 -10.02 -3.81
C ARG A 50 -8.29 -8.51 -3.94
N GLU A 51 -9.41 -7.85 -4.21
CA GLU A 51 -9.49 -6.38 -4.23
C GLU A 51 -9.13 -5.80 -2.86
N LEU A 52 -9.72 -6.33 -1.77
CA LEU A 52 -9.42 -5.91 -0.41
C LEU A 52 -7.96 -6.14 -0.04
N TYR A 53 -7.37 -7.26 -0.45
CA TYR A 53 -5.95 -7.54 -0.23
C TYR A 53 -5.04 -6.55 -0.99
N CYS A 54 -5.38 -6.21 -2.24
CA CYS A 54 -4.66 -5.19 -3.00
C CYS A 54 -4.74 -3.81 -2.32
N ARG A 55 -5.93 -3.42 -1.86
CA ARG A 55 -6.15 -2.17 -1.12
C ARG A 55 -5.36 -2.14 0.18
N TYR A 56 -5.35 -3.25 0.93
CA TYR A 56 -4.54 -3.40 2.14
C TYR A 56 -3.03 -3.25 1.85
N THR A 57 -2.56 -3.93 0.80
CA THR A 57 -1.16 -3.86 0.35
C THR A 57 -0.73 -2.43 0.06
N VAL A 58 -1.55 -1.67 -0.68
CA VAL A 58 -1.26 -0.26 -1.02
C VAL A 58 -1.36 0.64 0.21
N ALA A 59 -2.45 0.54 0.98
CA ALA A 59 -2.69 1.41 2.14
C ALA A 59 -1.61 1.27 3.23
N CYS A 60 -1.06 0.06 3.38
CA CYS A 60 0.00 -0.22 4.35
C CYS A 60 1.41 -0.21 3.75
N SER A 61 1.56 0.11 2.45
CA SER A 61 2.85 0.09 1.75
C SER A 61 3.62 -1.23 1.92
N LEU A 62 2.90 -2.35 1.82
CA LEU A 62 3.48 -3.67 2.06
C LEU A 62 4.27 -4.17 0.84
N PRO A 63 5.36 -4.92 1.04
CA PRO A 63 5.99 -5.68 -0.03
C PRO A 63 5.00 -6.64 -0.67
N PHE A 64 5.03 -6.82 -1.99
CA PHE A 64 4.13 -7.76 -2.67
C PHE A 64 4.31 -9.21 -2.19
N ALA A 65 5.52 -9.57 -1.78
CA ALA A 65 5.85 -10.86 -1.17
C ALA A 65 5.28 -11.05 0.25
N HIS A 66 4.63 -10.03 0.84
CA HIS A 66 3.96 -10.20 2.14
C HIS A 66 2.94 -11.33 2.12
N VAL A 67 2.27 -11.53 0.97
CA VAL A 67 1.29 -12.61 0.80
C VAL A 67 1.92 -13.99 0.96
N GLU A 68 3.22 -14.15 0.73
CA GLU A 68 3.93 -15.43 0.80
C GLU A 68 4.43 -15.74 2.23
N GLN A 69 4.34 -14.79 3.16
CA GLN A 69 4.89 -14.94 4.50
C GLN A 69 4.14 -16.04 5.28
N PRO A 70 4.84 -17.09 5.76
CA PRO A 70 4.19 -18.20 6.46
C PRO A 70 3.37 -17.77 7.67
N ALA A 71 3.88 -16.83 8.49
CA ALA A 71 3.16 -16.35 9.67
C ALA A 71 1.85 -15.61 9.31
N PHE A 72 1.83 -14.85 8.21
CA PHE A 72 0.60 -14.24 7.70
C PHE A 72 -0.37 -15.32 7.22
N ARG A 73 0.12 -16.31 6.48
CA ARG A 73 -0.68 -17.45 5.99
C ARG A 73 -1.31 -18.24 7.13
N ASP A 74 -0.55 -18.55 8.17
CA ASP A 74 -1.04 -19.27 9.34
C ASP A 74 -2.11 -18.46 10.08
N PHE A 75 -1.93 -17.13 10.17
CA PHE A 75 -2.95 -16.24 10.73
C PHE A 75 -4.25 -16.25 9.91
N ILE A 76 -4.18 -16.18 8.58
CA ILE A 76 -5.36 -16.26 7.71
C ILE A 76 -6.03 -17.63 7.82
N ARG A 77 -5.27 -18.72 7.79
CA ARG A 77 -5.80 -20.09 7.96
C ARG A 77 -6.53 -20.27 9.29
N TYR A 78 -5.99 -19.69 10.37
CA TYR A 78 -6.65 -19.69 11.67
C TYR A 78 -7.99 -18.96 11.65
N LEU A 79 -8.07 -17.81 10.97
CA LEU A 79 -9.31 -17.04 10.85
C LEU A 79 -10.33 -17.75 9.95
N ARG A 80 -9.90 -18.21 8.77
CA ARG A 80 -10.74 -18.92 7.79
C ARG A 80 -9.86 -19.67 6.78
N PRO A 81 -9.78 -21.02 6.84
CA PRO A 81 -8.95 -21.81 5.93
C PRO A 81 -9.21 -21.53 4.45
N ALA A 82 -10.48 -21.45 4.05
CA ALA A 82 -10.87 -21.17 2.66
C ALA A 82 -10.39 -19.79 2.15
N ALA A 83 -10.08 -18.83 3.03
CA ALA A 83 -9.52 -17.55 2.61
C ALA A 83 -8.08 -17.68 2.12
N ASP A 84 -7.32 -18.64 2.65
CA ASP A 84 -5.94 -18.87 2.23
C ASP A 84 -5.86 -19.31 0.77
N ASP A 85 -6.76 -20.22 0.36
CA ASP A 85 -6.87 -20.74 -1.01
C ASP A 85 -7.26 -19.66 -2.03
N LEU A 86 -8.02 -18.65 -1.58
CA LEU A 86 -8.52 -17.58 -2.45
C LEU A 86 -7.55 -16.40 -2.59
N LEU A 87 -6.64 -16.22 -1.64
CA LEU A 87 -5.63 -15.17 -1.68
C LEU A 87 -4.60 -15.42 -2.80
N PRO A 88 -3.98 -14.36 -3.35
CA PRO A 88 -2.89 -14.51 -4.31
C PRO A 88 -1.76 -15.37 -3.75
N MET A 89 -1.26 -16.35 -4.49
CA MET A 89 -0.21 -17.26 -4.02
C MET A 89 1.20 -16.69 -4.12
N SER A 90 1.40 -15.61 -4.88
CA SER A 90 2.71 -15.03 -5.13
C SER A 90 2.68 -13.51 -5.23
N ALA A 91 3.83 -12.89 -4.98
CA ALA A 91 4.12 -11.48 -5.20
C ALA A 91 3.81 -11.06 -6.65
N ASN A 92 4.11 -11.93 -7.62
CA ASN A 92 3.83 -11.67 -9.03
C ASN A 92 2.34 -11.57 -9.31
N THR A 93 1.54 -12.41 -8.66
CA THR A 93 0.07 -12.36 -8.77
C THR A 93 -0.47 -11.07 -8.14
N VAL A 94 0.03 -10.67 -6.97
CA VAL A 94 -0.35 -9.38 -6.34
C VAL A 94 0.01 -8.20 -7.23
N LYS A 95 1.22 -8.21 -7.81
CA LYS A 95 1.66 -7.19 -8.76
C LYS A 95 0.75 -7.12 -9.98
N ALA A 96 0.37 -8.25 -10.56
CA ALA A 96 -0.51 -8.31 -11.71
C ALA A 96 -1.92 -7.77 -11.38
N ASP A 97 -2.48 -8.15 -10.23
CA ASP A 97 -3.79 -7.65 -9.77
C ASP A 97 -3.77 -6.13 -9.57
N LEU A 98 -2.72 -5.61 -8.92
CA LEU A 98 -2.54 -4.17 -8.72
C LEU A 98 -2.37 -3.43 -10.04
N GLN A 99 -1.59 -3.99 -10.98
CA GLN A 99 -1.41 -3.42 -12.30
C GLN A 99 -2.74 -3.34 -13.06
N TRP A 100 -3.52 -4.42 -13.06
CA TRP A 100 -4.85 -4.45 -13.67
C TRP A 100 -5.80 -3.42 -13.03
N GLY A 101 -5.81 -3.33 -11.70
CA GLY A 101 -6.59 -2.32 -10.98
C GLY A 101 -6.17 -0.90 -11.32
N TYR A 102 -4.87 -0.64 -11.43
CA TYR A 102 -4.32 0.64 -11.85
C TYR A 102 -4.74 1.00 -13.28
N ASP A 103 -4.59 0.09 -14.24
CA ASP A 103 -4.92 0.34 -15.65
C ASP A 103 -6.41 0.65 -15.83
N ASN A 104 -7.28 -0.07 -15.13
CA ASN A 104 -8.72 0.22 -15.12
C ASN A 104 -9.02 1.60 -14.53
N LYS A 105 -8.40 1.95 -13.39
CA LYS A 105 -8.63 3.25 -12.74
C LYS A 105 -8.05 4.39 -13.56
N LYS A 106 -6.93 4.17 -14.26
CA LYS A 106 -6.31 5.14 -15.16
C LYS A 106 -7.25 5.54 -16.28
N GLU A 107 -7.94 4.59 -16.90
CA GLU A 107 -8.94 4.91 -17.94
C GLU A 107 -10.12 5.73 -17.39
N PHE A 108 -10.54 5.47 -16.15
CA PHE A 108 -11.53 6.33 -15.48
C PHE A 108 -11.00 7.76 -15.26
N VAL A 109 -9.77 7.90 -14.77
CA VAL A 109 -9.12 9.20 -14.55
C VAL A 109 -8.95 9.97 -15.87
N LYS A 110 -8.55 9.30 -16.96
CA LYS A 110 -8.46 9.90 -18.29
C LYS A 110 -9.79 10.52 -18.71
N ARG A 111 -10.89 9.76 -18.61
CA ARG A 111 -12.24 10.26 -18.95
C ARG A 111 -12.63 11.45 -18.08
N ALA A 112 -12.35 11.40 -16.78
CA ALA A 112 -12.64 12.51 -15.87
C ALA A 112 -11.88 13.79 -16.25
N LEU A 113 -10.62 13.68 -16.68
CA LEU A 113 -9.83 14.83 -17.13
C LEU A 113 -10.28 15.36 -18.49
N GLN A 114 -10.64 14.47 -19.42
CA GLN A 114 -11.18 14.85 -20.73
C GLN A 114 -12.54 15.57 -20.61
N ASN A 115 -13.33 15.20 -19.60
CA ASN A 115 -14.63 15.81 -19.33
C ASN A 115 -14.58 16.95 -18.30
N ALA A 116 -13.38 17.35 -17.85
CA ALA A 116 -13.23 18.45 -16.90
C ALA A 116 -13.94 19.72 -17.39
N LEU A 117 -14.66 20.38 -16.47
CA LEU A 117 -15.37 21.64 -16.75
C LEU A 117 -14.40 22.82 -16.85
N SER A 118 -13.33 22.81 -16.07
CA SER A 118 -12.25 23.80 -16.12
C SER A 118 -11.12 23.36 -17.06
N SER A 119 -10.16 24.26 -17.25
CA SER A 119 -8.83 23.86 -17.66
C SER A 119 -8.23 22.88 -16.65
N VAL A 120 -7.38 21.98 -17.14
CA VAL A 120 -6.59 21.03 -16.33
C VAL A 120 -5.21 21.63 -16.12
N HIS A 121 -4.90 22.02 -14.89
CA HIS A 121 -3.58 22.51 -14.55
C HIS A 121 -2.69 21.34 -14.14
N ILE A 122 -1.53 21.22 -14.79
CA ILE A 122 -0.54 20.18 -14.51
C ILE A 122 0.54 20.79 -13.64
N VAL A 123 0.77 20.19 -12.48
CA VAL A 123 1.81 20.56 -11.52
C VAL A 123 2.86 19.44 -11.54
N PRO A 124 3.92 19.56 -12.36
CA PRO A 124 5.03 18.62 -12.34
C PRO A 124 5.87 18.83 -11.08
N ASP A 125 6.23 17.75 -10.41
CA ASP A 125 7.17 17.72 -9.30
C ASP A 125 8.34 16.81 -9.67
N ASN A 126 9.57 17.28 -9.54
CA ASN A 126 10.76 16.53 -9.94
C ASN A 126 11.71 16.38 -8.75
N TRP A 127 12.17 15.15 -8.52
CA TRP A 127 13.14 14.83 -7.49
C TRP A 127 14.13 13.78 -7.97
N THR A 128 15.25 13.67 -7.26
CA THR A 128 16.17 12.55 -7.39
C THR A 128 15.86 11.56 -6.28
N SER A 129 15.59 10.31 -6.64
CA SER A 129 15.31 9.25 -5.68
C SER A 129 16.57 8.80 -4.93
N PRO A 130 16.44 8.09 -3.80
CA PRO A 130 17.60 7.58 -3.05
C PRO A 130 18.52 6.63 -3.82
N ASN A 131 18.03 6.00 -4.90
CA ASN A 131 18.82 5.18 -5.81
C ASN A 131 19.41 5.99 -6.99
N CYS A 132 19.50 7.30 -6.86
CA CYS A 132 20.09 8.24 -7.83
C CYS A 132 19.39 8.26 -9.19
N LEU A 133 18.09 7.95 -9.23
CA LEU A 133 17.29 8.02 -10.45
C LEU A 133 16.50 9.33 -10.46
N GLY A 134 16.36 9.93 -11.64
CA GLY A 134 15.51 11.09 -11.79
C GLY A 134 14.05 10.67 -11.84
N VAL A 135 13.17 11.35 -11.11
CA VAL A 135 11.74 11.02 -11.09
C VAL A 135 10.92 12.30 -11.23
N ILE A 136 9.87 12.22 -12.05
CA ILE A 136 8.86 13.25 -12.20
C ILE A 136 7.48 12.71 -11.82
N GLY A 137 6.81 13.39 -10.90
CA GLY A 137 5.41 13.20 -10.54
C GLY A 137 4.52 14.22 -11.23
N PHE A 138 3.36 13.79 -11.70
CA PHE A 138 2.36 14.65 -12.32
C PHE A 138 1.14 14.73 -11.42
N THR A 139 0.95 15.89 -10.80
CA THR A 139 -0.28 16.23 -10.11
C THR A 139 -1.15 17.06 -11.04
N VAL A 140 -2.46 16.78 -11.10
CA VAL A 140 -3.40 17.59 -11.87
C VAL A 140 -4.44 18.23 -10.96
N GLN A 141 -4.82 19.44 -11.29
CA GLN A 141 -5.89 20.19 -10.63
C GLN A 141 -6.94 20.60 -11.65
N PHE A 142 -8.21 20.27 -11.36
CA PHE A 142 -9.32 20.50 -12.28
C PHE A 142 -10.67 20.49 -11.55
N VAL A 143 -11.69 21.09 -12.16
CA VAL A 143 -13.07 21.07 -11.66
C VAL A 143 -13.85 19.96 -12.37
N THR A 144 -14.47 19.08 -11.58
CA THR A 144 -15.32 17.99 -12.07
C THR A 144 -16.70 18.48 -12.47
N GLU A 145 -17.46 17.62 -13.18
CA GLU A 145 -18.86 17.87 -13.52
C GLU A 145 -19.75 18.12 -12.28
N ASP A 146 -19.39 17.52 -11.14
CA ASP A 146 -20.05 17.73 -9.84
C ASP A 146 -19.68 19.06 -9.17
N HIS A 147 -19.06 20.00 -9.91
CA HIS A 147 -18.59 21.30 -9.43
C HIS A 147 -17.56 21.25 -8.28
N GLY A 148 -16.85 20.13 -8.14
CA GLY A 148 -15.80 19.95 -7.13
C GLY A 148 -14.41 20.20 -7.70
N LEU A 149 -13.59 21.00 -7.01
CA LEU A 149 -12.16 21.09 -7.29
C LEU A 149 -11.46 19.81 -6.83
N GLN A 150 -10.76 19.15 -7.74
CA GLN A 150 -9.97 17.94 -7.47
C GLN A 150 -8.48 18.21 -7.64
N SER A 151 -7.67 17.55 -6.82
CA SER A 151 -6.21 17.50 -6.94
C SER A 151 -5.77 16.05 -6.83
N LEU A 152 -5.15 15.50 -7.87
CA LEU A 152 -4.80 14.08 -7.96
C LEU A 152 -3.40 13.89 -8.51
N VAL A 153 -2.61 13.03 -7.87
CA VAL A 153 -1.38 12.48 -8.47
C VAL A 153 -1.78 11.41 -9.47
N VAL A 154 -1.48 11.66 -10.76
CA VAL A 154 -1.98 10.83 -11.87
C VAL A 154 -0.90 9.91 -12.40
N ARG A 155 0.35 10.36 -12.39
CA ARG A 155 1.47 9.58 -12.93
C ARG A 155 2.74 9.90 -12.15
N ILE A 156 3.57 8.88 -11.98
CA ILE A 156 4.97 9.03 -11.59
C ILE A 156 5.78 8.33 -12.67
N LYS A 157 6.81 8.99 -13.18
CA LYS A 157 7.67 8.49 -14.25
C LYS A 157 9.14 8.70 -13.86
N GLU A 158 9.96 7.69 -14.10
CA GLU A 158 11.41 7.84 -14.07
C GLU A 158 11.86 8.61 -15.33
N LEU A 159 12.69 9.63 -15.14
CA LEU A 159 13.31 10.40 -16.22
C LEU A 159 14.61 9.72 -16.63
N GLU A 160 14.73 9.43 -17.92
CA GLU A 160 15.97 8.92 -18.50
C GLU A 160 16.94 10.09 -18.76
N GLY A 161 18.16 10.00 -18.24
CA GLY A 161 19.22 10.98 -18.48
C GLY A 161 19.25 12.16 -17.48
N GLN A 162 19.79 13.30 -17.91
CA GLN A 162 19.90 14.49 -17.06
C GLN A 162 18.53 15.12 -16.77
N HIS A 163 18.37 15.75 -15.61
CA HIS A 163 17.19 16.57 -15.26
C HIS A 163 17.13 17.88 -16.05
N SER A 164 17.21 17.80 -17.37
CA SER A 164 17.14 18.95 -18.25
C SER A 164 15.69 19.39 -18.46
N GLY A 165 15.50 20.66 -18.83
CA GLY A 165 14.18 21.20 -19.14
C GLY A 165 13.51 20.47 -20.31
N GLU A 166 14.31 20.03 -21.28
CA GLU A 166 13.88 19.29 -22.47
C GLU A 166 13.29 17.94 -22.10
N ASN A 167 13.96 17.16 -21.25
CA ASN A 167 13.47 15.85 -20.80
C ASN A 167 12.17 15.97 -20.01
N MET A 168 12.07 17.01 -19.17
CA MET A 168 10.82 17.29 -18.44
C MET A 168 9.70 17.71 -19.40
N ALA A 169 9.98 18.57 -20.37
CA ALA A 169 9.00 18.98 -21.38
C ALA A 169 8.51 17.80 -22.21
N GLU A 170 9.39 16.89 -22.62
CA GLU A 170 9.03 15.67 -23.33
C GLU A 170 8.12 14.78 -22.48
N ALA A 171 8.45 14.57 -21.19
CA ALA A 171 7.63 13.79 -20.28
C ALA A 171 6.23 14.41 -20.07
N ILE A 172 6.14 15.74 -19.94
CA ILE A 172 4.86 16.47 -19.87
C ILE A 172 4.07 16.28 -21.17
N MET A 173 4.70 16.41 -22.33
CA MET A 173 4.02 16.24 -23.62
C MET A 173 3.54 14.80 -23.85
N GLU A 174 4.31 13.80 -23.44
CA GLU A 174 3.90 12.40 -23.44
C GLU A 174 2.67 12.20 -22.54
N PHE A 175 2.70 12.74 -21.32
CA PHE A 175 1.57 12.69 -20.40
C PHE A 175 0.31 13.32 -21.01
N ILE A 176 0.42 14.53 -21.57
CA ILE A 176 -0.70 15.23 -22.22
C ILE A 176 -1.31 14.40 -23.35
N ARG A 177 -0.47 13.77 -24.19
CA ARG A 177 -0.91 12.91 -25.31
C ARG A 177 -1.56 11.62 -24.80
N GLU A 178 -0.92 10.95 -23.85
CA GLU A 178 -1.40 9.69 -23.26
C GLU A 178 -2.79 9.85 -22.60
N TYR A 179 -3.02 10.98 -21.94
CA TYR A 179 -4.29 11.28 -21.28
C TYR A 179 -5.30 11.96 -22.22
N GLY A 180 -4.89 12.37 -23.43
CA GLY A 180 -5.79 12.97 -24.42
C GLY A 180 -6.34 14.33 -23.99
N ILE A 181 -5.56 15.12 -23.25
CA ILE A 181 -6.00 16.38 -22.61
C ILE A 181 -5.41 17.63 -23.27
N ALA A 182 -4.82 17.53 -24.46
CA ALA A 182 -4.13 18.65 -25.12
C ALA A 182 -4.99 19.91 -25.29
N SER A 183 -6.29 19.77 -25.53
CA SER A 183 -7.25 20.89 -25.64
C SER A 183 -7.81 21.37 -24.30
N LYS A 184 -7.45 20.73 -23.20
CA LYS A 184 -7.93 21.01 -21.85
C LYS A 184 -6.87 21.63 -20.94
N VAL A 185 -5.59 21.53 -21.28
CA VAL A 185 -4.52 22.13 -20.48
C VAL A 185 -4.65 23.66 -20.50
N GLY A 186 -4.43 24.31 -19.35
CA GLY A 186 -4.39 25.76 -19.22
C GLY A 186 -3.54 26.25 -18.08
#